data_AF-A0A1I5ZHJ6-F1
#
_entry.id   AF-A0A1I5ZHJ6-F1
#
_cell.length_a   1.000
_cell.length_b   1.000
_cell.length_c   1.000
_cell.angle_alpha   90.00
_cell.angle_beta   90.00
_cell.angle_gamma   90.00
#
_symmetry.space_group_name_H-M   'P 1'
#
loop_
_entity.id
_entity.type
_entity.pdbx_description
1 polymer ?
#
loop_
_entity_poly.entity_id
_entity_poly.type
_entity_poly.pdbx_seq_one_letter_code
_entity_poly.pdbx_strand_id
1 'polypeptide(L)'
;MALDMEERLAEGWDAVPPEDDVEPDPLAGVTDRKHIADMELALTWVPAIIAPLDPTAARVLGLHIQAKARRVSFRRLLEERGIARSSAYRLKDRALVMLSIVLDRRKIPVRPAEQF
;
A
#
# COMPACT_ATOMS: atom_id res chain seq x y z
N MET A 1 30.98 -13.72 19.42
CA MET A 1 31.67 -13.61 18.11
C MET A 1 30.70 -12.95 17.15
N ALA A 2 31.13 -11.92 16.43
CA ALA A 2 30.34 -11.39 15.32
C ALA A 2 30.54 -12.34 14.14
N LEU A 3 29.45 -12.88 13.57
CA LEU A 3 29.48 -13.74 12.39
C LEU A 3 30.20 -13.02 11.24
N ASP A 4 30.88 -13.76 10.39
CA ASP A 4 31.46 -13.17 9.18
C ASP A 4 30.38 -12.87 8.13
N MET A 5 30.75 -12.22 7.02
CA MET A 5 29.79 -11.82 5.98
C MET A 5 29.21 -13.05 5.23
N GLU A 6 29.99 -14.11 5.03
CA GLU A 6 29.56 -15.32 4.34
C GLU A 6 28.60 -16.14 5.20
N GLU A 7 28.85 -16.23 6.50
CA GLU A 7 27.97 -16.88 7.48
C GLU A 7 26.62 -16.14 7.57
N ARG A 8 26.62 -14.80 7.58
CA ARG A 8 25.39 -14.01 7.52
C ARG A 8 24.58 -14.27 6.25
N LEU A 9 25.25 -14.37 5.10
CA LEU A 9 24.61 -14.68 3.82
C LEU A 9 24.06 -16.11 3.79
N ALA A 10 24.80 -17.08 4.34
CA ALA A 10 24.36 -18.48 4.44
C ALA A 10 23.14 -18.64 5.37
N GLU A 11 23.02 -17.80 6.40
CA GLU A 11 21.85 -17.72 7.27
C GLU A 11 20.64 -16.99 6.62
N GLY A 12 20.77 -16.53 5.38
CA GLY A 12 19.68 -15.89 4.64
C GLY A 12 19.42 -14.44 5.06
N TRP A 13 20.42 -13.74 5.62
CA TRP A 13 20.28 -12.33 5.97
C TRP A 13 20.22 -11.39 4.75
N ASP A 14 20.39 -11.90 3.52
CA ASP A 14 20.12 -11.14 2.28
C ASP A 14 18.66 -11.18 1.84
N ALA A 15 17.87 -12.12 2.39
CA ALA A 15 16.50 -12.35 2.00
C ALA A 15 15.61 -11.45 2.84
N VAL A 16 15.63 -10.14 2.55
CA VAL A 16 14.49 -9.28 2.91
C VAL A 16 13.38 -9.65 1.93
N PRO A 17 12.36 -10.44 2.34
CA PRO A 17 11.23 -10.71 1.47
C PRO A 17 10.61 -9.37 1.05
N PRO A 18 10.13 -9.24 -0.20
CA PRO A 18 9.37 -8.07 -0.61
C PRO A 18 8.28 -7.78 0.42
N GLU A 19 8.04 -6.52 0.77
CA GLU A 19 7.02 -6.11 1.75
C GLU A 19 5.64 -6.75 1.44
N ASP A 20 5.37 -7.00 0.16
CA ASP A 20 4.15 -7.61 -0.35
C ASP A 20 4.06 -9.15 -0.21
N ASP A 21 5.17 -9.81 0.15
CA ASP A 21 5.25 -11.24 0.44
C ASP A 21 5.26 -11.53 1.96
N VAL A 22 5.33 -10.47 2.77
CA VAL A 22 5.13 -10.55 4.23
C VAL A 22 3.65 -10.31 4.51
N GLU A 23 2.92 -11.37 4.86
CA GLU A 23 1.56 -11.19 5.35
C GLU A 23 1.62 -10.45 6.70
N PRO A 24 0.82 -9.38 6.90
CA PRO A 24 0.86 -8.63 8.14
C PRO A 24 0.49 -9.53 9.32
N ASP A 25 1.23 -9.42 10.43
CA ASP A 25 0.89 -10.15 11.65
C ASP A 25 -0.46 -9.65 12.18
N PRO A 26 -1.50 -10.51 12.24
CA PRO A 26 -2.82 -10.13 12.73
C PRO A 26 -2.82 -9.72 14.21
N LEU A 27 -1.76 -10.07 14.97
CA LEU A 27 -1.56 -9.69 16.37
C LEU A 27 -0.70 -8.43 16.55
N ALA A 28 -0.17 -7.85 15.47
CA ALA A 28 0.69 -6.66 15.53
C ALA A 28 -0.08 -5.40 15.93
N GLY A 29 -0.41 -5.29 17.21
CA GLY A 29 -0.84 -4.05 17.87
C GLY A 29 -2.23 -3.56 17.50
N VAL A 30 -2.92 -3.02 18.50
CA VAL A 30 -4.19 -2.30 18.33
C VAL A 30 -3.96 -1.13 17.36
N THR A 31 -4.53 -1.20 16.16
CA THR A 31 -4.60 -0.03 15.27
C THR A 31 -5.38 1.07 16.00
N ASP A 32 -4.81 2.27 16.13
CA ASP A 32 -5.51 3.41 16.70
C ASP A 32 -6.83 3.64 15.93
N ARG A 33 -7.94 3.91 16.65
CA ARG A 33 -9.26 4.20 16.08
C ARG A 33 -9.18 5.32 15.05
N LYS A 34 -8.31 6.31 15.29
CA LYS A 34 -8.09 7.41 14.34
C LYS A 34 -7.52 6.90 13.02
N HIS A 35 -6.55 5.99 13.06
CA HIS A 35 -5.95 5.43 11.85
C HIS A 35 -6.96 4.59 11.04
N ILE A 36 -7.84 3.85 11.72
CA ILE A 36 -8.94 3.13 11.06
C ILE A 36 -9.87 4.13 10.37
N ALA A 37 -10.29 5.18 11.06
CA ALA A 37 -11.17 6.21 10.49
C ALA A 37 -10.53 6.93 9.29
N ASP A 38 -9.23 7.23 9.35
CA ASP A 38 -8.48 7.84 8.25
C ASP A 38 -8.43 6.89 7.02
N MET A 39 -8.23 5.59 7.25
CA MET A 39 -8.24 4.58 6.19
C MET A 39 -9.64 4.39 5.58
N GLU A 40 -10.70 4.35 6.39
CA GLU A 40 -12.10 4.27 5.93
C GLU A 40 -12.50 5.50 5.10
N LEU A 41 -12.08 6.68 5.55
CA LEU A 41 -12.25 7.91 4.80
C LEU A 41 -11.52 7.83 3.46
N ALA A 42 -10.25 7.42 3.46
CA ALA A 42 -9.44 7.26 2.25
C ALA A 42 -10.07 6.28 1.23
N LEU A 43 -10.68 5.18 1.70
CA LEU A 43 -11.40 4.22 0.84
C LEU A 43 -12.55 4.87 0.07
N THR A 44 -13.14 5.94 0.62
CA THR A 44 -14.30 6.61 0.02
C THR A 44 -13.88 7.70 -0.96
N TRP A 45 -13.01 8.63 -0.55
CA TRP A 45 -12.75 9.82 -1.38
C TRP A 45 -11.61 9.62 -2.38
N VAL A 46 -10.58 8.83 -2.08
CA VAL A 46 -9.41 8.71 -2.96
C VAL A 46 -9.78 8.06 -4.30
N PRO A 47 -10.44 6.89 -4.33
CA PRO A 47 -10.86 6.28 -5.60
C PRO A 47 -11.87 7.17 -6.34
N ALA A 48 -12.73 7.90 -5.62
CA ALA A 48 -13.74 8.78 -6.22
C ALA A 48 -13.12 9.98 -6.97
N ILE A 49 -11.96 10.49 -6.52
CA ILE A 49 -11.23 11.55 -7.24
C ILE A 49 -10.60 11.01 -8.53
N ILE A 50 -10.11 9.78 -8.51
CA ILE A 50 -9.38 9.17 -9.63
C ILE A 50 -10.32 8.53 -10.65
N ALA A 51 -11.48 8.00 -10.22
CA ALA A 51 -12.40 7.28 -11.08
C ALA A 51 -12.84 8.05 -12.34
N PRO A 52 -13.08 9.38 -12.30
CA PRO A 52 -13.38 10.16 -13.51
C PRO A 52 -12.22 10.26 -14.50
N LEU A 53 -10.97 10.06 -14.06
CA LEU A 53 -9.77 10.13 -14.90
C LEU A 53 -9.39 8.76 -15.45
N ASP A 54 -9.46 7.73 -14.61
CA ASP A 54 -9.10 6.36 -14.92
C ASP A 54 -9.80 5.39 -13.96
N PRO A 55 -10.97 4.82 -14.34
CA PRO A 55 -11.74 3.92 -13.49
C PRO A 55 -10.97 2.66 -13.09
N THR A 56 -10.12 2.15 -13.99
CA THR A 56 -9.35 0.93 -13.75
C THR A 56 -8.22 1.19 -12.74
N ALA A 57 -7.50 2.31 -12.90
CA ALA A 57 -6.48 2.70 -11.93
C ALA A 57 -7.09 3.03 -10.56
N ALA A 58 -8.26 3.69 -10.53
CA ALA A 58 -9.00 3.95 -9.30
C ALA A 58 -9.39 2.67 -8.55
N ARG A 59 -9.86 1.63 -9.27
CA ARG A 59 -10.18 0.32 -8.69
C ARG A 59 -8.96 -0.33 -8.04
N VAL A 60 -7.81 -0.30 -8.72
CA VAL A 60 -6.57 -0.88 -8.20
C VAL A 60 -6.06 -0.12 -6.99
N LEU A 61 -6.12 1.22 -7.01
CA LEU A 61 -5.74 2.04 -5.85
C LEU A 61 -6.67 1.79 -4.65
N GLY A 62 -7.97 1.61 -4.88
CA GLY A 62 -8.93 1.23 -3.83
C GLY A 62 -8.58 -0.11 -3.18
N LEU A 63 -8.15 -1.11 -3.96
CA LEU A 63 -7.66 -2.39 -3.42
C LEU A 63 -6.38 -2.23 -2.60
N HIS A 64 -5.46 -1.36 -3.03
CA HIS A 64 -4.23 -1.06 -2.30
C HIS A 64 -4.52 -0.40 -0.94
N ILE A 65 -5.44 0.58 -0.91
CA ILE A 65 -5.88 1.21 0.34
C ILE A 65 -6.60 0.18 1.23
N GLN A 66 -7.43 -0.69 0.65
CA GLN A 66 -8.11 -1.76 1.37
C GLN A 66 -7.12 -2.75 2.00
N ALA A 67 -6.04 -3.09 1.29
CA ALA A 67 -4.97 -3.94 1.80
C ALA A 67 -4.33 -3.33 3.06
N LYS A 68 -3.99 -2.03 3.01
CA LYS A 68 -3.44 -1.29 4.15
C LYS A 68 -4.43 -1.19 5.31
N ALA A 69 -5.68 -0.84 5.03
CA ALA A 69 -6.73 -0.67 6.03
C ALA A 69 -7.02 -1.97 6.81
N ARG A 70 -7.04 -3.10 6.08
CA ARG A 70 -7.36 -4.41 6.64
C ARG A 70 -6.13 -5.19 7.10
N ARG A 71 -4.93 -4.63 6.93
CA ARG A 71 -3.66 -5.30 7.18
C ARG A 71 -3.62 -6.69 6.55
N VAL A 72 -3.90 -6.74 5.25
CA VAL A 72 -3.73 -7.93 4.41
C VAL A 72 -2.80 -7.61 3.27
N SER A 73 -2.13 -8.62 2.70
CA SER A 73 -1.25 -8.37 1.56
C SER A 73 -2.04 -7.88 0.34
N PHE A 74 -1.51 -6.85 -0.34
CA PHE A 74 -2.10 -6.36 -1.59
C PHE A 74 -2.09 -7.46 -2.66
N ARG A 75 -1.02 -8.27 -2.69
CA ARG A 75 -0.92 -9.50 -3.49
C ARG A 75 -2.15 -10.38 -3.35
N ARG A 76 -2.50 -10.76 -2.11
CA ARG A 76 -3.61 -11.66 -1.84
C ARG A 76 -4.92 -11.11 -2.40
N LEU A 77 -5.18 -9.81 -2.20
CA LEU A 77 -6.39 -9.18 -2.73
C LEU A 77 -6.45 -9.17 -4.28
N LEU A 78 -5.29 -9.11 -4.95
CA LEU A 78 -5.20 -9.21 -6.41
C LEU A 78 -5.45 -10.64 -6.90
N GLU A 79 -4.84 -11.63 -6.24
CA GLU A 79 -5.00 -13.06 -6.55
C GLU A 79 -6.45 -13.51 -6.37
N GLU A 80 -7.11 -13.12 -5.28
CA GLU A 80 -8.54 -13.36 -5.04
C GLU A 80 -9.46 -12.79 -6.15
N ARG A 81 -8.97 -11.81 -6.91
CA ARG A 81 -9.72 -11.13 -7.99
C ARG A 81 -9.21 -11.48 -9.38
N GLY A 82 -8.24 -12.38 -9.50
CA GLY A 82 -7.64 -12.78 -10.79
C GLY A 82 -6.91 -11.63 -11.52
N ILE A 83 -6.40 -10.64 -10.79
CA ILE A 83 -5.72 -9.47 -11.39
C ILE A 83 -4.21 -9.75 -11.45
N ALA A 84 -3.62 -9.57 -12.64
CA ALA A 84 -2.18 -9.73 -12.82
C ALA A 84 -1.38 -8.67 -12.01
N ARG A 85 -0.47 -9.13 -11.15
CA ARG A 85 0.40 -8.29 -10.30
C ARG A 85 1.08 -7.18 -11.10
N SER A 86 1.83 -7.53 -12.15
CA SER A 86 2.62 -6.56 -12.93
C SER A 86 1.79 -5.38 -13.47
N SER A 87 0.54 -5.66 -13.89
CA SER A 87 -0.38 -4.63 -14.36
C SER A 87 -0.97 -3.83 -13.20
N ALA A 88 -1.29 -4.48 -12.08
CA ALA A 88 -1.80 -3.83 -10.88
C ALA A 88 -0.80 -2.82 -10.30
N TYR A 89 0.49 -3.15 -10.17
CA TYR A 89 1.48 -2.18 -9.66
C TYR A 89 1.60 -0.95 -10.55
N ARG A 90 1.63 -1.13 -11.88
CA ARG A 90 1.64 0.00 -12.82
C ARG A 90 0.41 0.88 -12.69
N LEU A 91 -0.77 0.26 -12.54
CA LEU A 91 -2.03 0.98 -12.34
C LEU A 91 -2.07 1.71 -11.00
N LYS A 92 -1.56 1.10 -9.93
CA LYS A 92 -1.40 1.71 -8.60
C LYS A 92 -0.51 2.94 -8.69
N ASP A 93 0.68 2.81 -9.28
CA ASP A 93 1.65 3.92 -9.36
C ASP A 93 1.11 5.05 -10.23
N ARG A 94 0.47 4.72 -11.36
CA ARG A 94 -0.23 5.69 -12.19
C ARG A 94 -1.33 6.43 -11.41
N ALA A 95 -2.14 5.71 -10.62
CA ALA A 95 -3.17 6.32 -9.78
C ALA A 95 -2.58 7.26 -8.72
N LEU A 96 -1.46 6.89 -8.10
CA LEU A 96 -0.75 7.73 -7.14
C LEU A 96 -0.20 9.01 -7.79
N VAL A 97 0.33 8.93 -9.02
CA VAL A 97 0.75 10.11 -9.79
C VAL A 97 -0.43 11.03 -10.08
N MET A 98 -1.56 10.48 -10.55
CA MET A 98 -2.78 11.26 -10.79
C MET A 98 -3.29 11.93 -9.52
N LEU A 99 -3.28 11.20 -8.40
CA LEU A 99 -3.67 11.74 -7.10
C LEU A 99 -2.76 12.89 -6.69
N SER A 100 -1.44 12.73 -6.81
CA SER A 100 -0.46 13.78 -6.50
C SER A 100 -0.73 15.05 -7.30
N ILE A 101 -0.95 14.93 -8.61
CA ILE A 101 -1.28 16.08 -9.48
C ILE A 101 -2.59 16.76 -9.05
N VAL A 102 -3.62 15.99 -8.71
CA VAL A 102 -4.91 16.55 -8.29
C VAL A 102 -4.79 17.25 -6.94
N LEU A 103 -4.08 16.66 -5.98
CA LEU A 103 -3.87 17.25 -4.65
C LEU A 103 -3.08 18.57 -4.75
N ASP A 104 -2.03 18.59 -5.57
CA ASP A 104 -1.21 19.78 -5.85
C ASP A 104 -2.08 20.91 -6.45
N ARG A 105 -2.84 20.60 -7.51
CA ARG A 105 -3.77 21.55 -8.14
C ARG A 105 -4.81 22.10 -7.16
N ARG A 106 -5.28 21.27 -6.21
CA ARG A 106 -6.25 21.66 -5.19
C ARG A 106 -5.61 22.36 -3.98
N LYS A 107 -4.28 22.52 -3.95
CA LYS A 107 -3.52 23.10 -2.84
C LYS A 107 -3.84 22.43 -1.50
N ILE A 108 -4.09 21.11 -1.51
CA ILE A 108 -4.36 20.36 -0.30
C ILE A 108 -3.02 20.14 0.42
N PRO A 109 -2.84 20.63 1.66
CA PRO A 109 -1.59 20.45 2.38
C PRO A 109 -1.41 18.96 2.70
N VAL A 110 -0.31 18.38 2.23
CA VAL A 110 0.13 17.06 2.68
C VAL A 110 0.76 17.26 4.06
N ARG A 111 0.17 16.68 5.10
CA ARG A 111 0.78 16.71 6.44
C ARG A 111 2.14 15.99 6.33
N PRO A 112 3.26 16.58 6.79
CA PRO A 112 4.52 15.87 6.84
C PRO A 112 4.32 14.60 7.68
N ALA A 113 4.93 13.49 7.23
CA ALA A 113 4.90 12.24 7.96
C ALA A 113 5.67 12.44 9.27
N GLU A 114 4.97 12.84 10.33
CA GLU A 114 5.49 12.69 11.69
C GLU A 114 5.71 11.20 11.91
N GLN A 115 6.95 10.87 12.27
CA GLN A 115 7.47 9.51 12.41
C GLN A 115 6.54 8.73 13.36
N PHE A 116 5.86 7.71 12.84
CA PHE A 116 5.13 6.72 13.62
C PHE A 116 6.10 5.68 14.17
#